data_AF-A0A0D5C2F1-F1
#
_entry.id   AF-A0A0D5C2F1-F1
#
_cell.length_a   1.000
_cell.length_b   1.000
_cell.length_c   1.000
_cell.angle_alpha   90.00
_cell.angle_beta   90.00
_cell.angle_gamma   90.00
#
_symmetry.space_group_name_H-M   'P 1'
#
loop_
_entity.id
_entity.type
_entity.pdbx_description
1 polymer ?
#
loop_
_entity_poly.entity_id
_entity_poly.type
_entity_poly.pdbx_seq_one_letter_code
_entity_poly.pdbx_strand_id
1 'polypeptide(L)' 'MAVNGKLDTNYLAITELTSEINSIARRSFDGGNKELSPSDVEHILRITSDVVSKIRPQLKEITV' A
#
# COMPACT_ATOMS: atom_id res chain seq x y z
N MET A 1 -2.80 -25.91 -7.89
CA MET A 1 -2.82 -25.63 -6.44
C MET A 1 -2.04 -24.35 -6.08
N ALA A 2 -2.06 -23.30 -6.91
CA ALA A 2 -1.20 -22.11 -6.77
C ALA A 2 -1.96 -20.78 -6.56
N VAL A 3 -3.30 -20.82 -6.58
CA VAL A 3 -4.15 -19.61 -6.51
C VAL A 3 -4.22 -19.06 -5.08
N ASN A 4 -4.23 -19.93 -4.06
CA ASN A 4 -4.28 -19.51 -2.65
C ASN A 4 -3.02 -18.73 -2.22
N GLY A 5 -1.82 -19.29 -2.38
CA GLY A 5 -0.60 -18.64 -1.87
C GLY A 5 -0.31 -17.26 -2.48
N LYS A 6 -0.78 -17.02 -3.71
CA LYS A 6 -0.63 -15.72 -4.39
C LYS A 6 -1.70 -14.71 -3.98
N LEU A 7 -2.94 -15.17 -3.80
CA LEU A 7 -4.02 -14.35 -3.23
C LEU A 7 -3.63 -13.89 -1.81
N ASP A 8 -3.09 -14.80 -1.01
CA ASP A 8 -2.61 -14.53 0.35
C ASP A 8 -1.47 -13.51 0.34
N THR A 9 -0.56 -13.57 -0.64
CA THR A 9 0.56 -12.62 -0.77
C THR A 9 0.09 -11.22 -1.15
N ASN A 10 -0.82 -11.09 -2.12
CA ASN A 10 -1.37 -9.79 -2.53
C ASN A 10 -2.21 -9.18 -1.40
N TYR A 11 -3.02 -9.99 -0.73
CA TYR A 11 -3.80 -9.57 0.43
C TYR A 11 -2.91 -9.09 1.58
N LEU A 12 -1.83 -9.82 1.87
CA LEU A 12 -0.84 -9.42 2.86
C LEU A 12 -0.20 -8.08 2.51
N ALA A 13 0.24 -7.90 1.27
CA ALA A 13 0.86 -6.64 0.81
C ALA A 13 -0.09 -5.43 0.93
N ILE A 14 -1.39 -5.61 0.65
CA ILE A 14 -2.41 -4.57 0.83
C ILE A 14 -2.69 -4.30 2.32
N THR A 15 -2.67 -5.33 3.15
CA THR A 15 -2.86 -5.20 4.60
C THR A 15 -1.69 -4.43 5.23
N GLU A 16 -0.46 -4.74 4.83
CA GLU A 16 0.75 -4.01 5.24
C GLU A 16 0.70 -2.54 4.79
N LEU A 17 0.28 -2.27 3.53
CA LEU A 17 0.07 -0.91 3.04
C LEU A 17 -0.91 -0.14 3.92
N THR A 18 -2.05 -0.75 4.23
CA THR A 18 -3.10 -0.15 5.07
C THR A 18 -2.56 0.17 6.46
N SER A 19 -1.78 -0.75 7.05
CA SER A 19 -1.15 -0.56 8.35
C SER A 19 -0.16 0.62 8.35
N GLU A 20 0.68 0.73 7.32
CA GLU A 20 1.67 1.81 7.22
C GLU A 20 1.02 3.19 7.03
N ILE A 21 0.00 3.29 6.16
CA ILE A 21 -0.77 4.53 5.98
C ILE A 21 -1.45 4.94 7.30
N ASN A 22 -2.02 3.97 8.03
CA ASN A 22 -2.65 4.25 9.32
C ASN A 22 -1.62 4.70 10.38
N SER A 23 -0.42 4.13 10.37
CA SER A 23 0.70 4.57 11.22
C SER A 23 1.08 6.02 10.94
N ILE A 24 1.20 6.40 9.67
CA ILE A 24 1.48 7.78 9.25
C ILE A 24 0.38 8.74 9.74
N ALA A 25 -0.89 8.40 9.47
CA ALA A 25 -2.03 9.22 9.86
C ALA A 25 -2.13 9.39 11.39
N ARG A 26 -1.91 8.31 12.16
CA ARG A 26 -1.89 8.36 13.62
C ARG A 26 -0.77 9.25 14.16
N ARG A 27 0.47 9.10 13.66
CA ARG A 27 1.58 9.98 14.07
C ARG A 27 1.27 11.45 13.81
N SER A 28 0.64 11.76 12.68
CA SER A 28 0.22 13.12 12.36
C SER A 28 -0.85 13.63 13.33
N PHE A 29 -1.87 12.81 13.59
CA PHE A 29 -2.94 13.15 14.53
C PHE A 29 -2.44 13.33 15.97
N ASP A 30 -1.63 12.39 16.46
CA ASP A 30 -1.05 12.42 17.81
C ASP A 30 -0.09 13.60 17.98
N GLY A 31 0.56 14.04 16.89
CA GLY A 31 1.36 15.27 16.83
C GLY A 31 0.53 16.56 16.78
N GLY A 32 -0.80 16.47 16.71
CA GLY A 32 -1.71 17.63 16.62
C GLY A 32 -1.74 18.29 15.23
N ASN A 33 -1.20 17.63 14.21
CA ASN A 33 -1.19 18.16 12.85
C ASN A 33 -2.58 18.00 12.21
N LYS A 34 -3.10 19.08 11.63
CA LYS A 34 -4.39 19.08 10.91
C LYS A 34 -4.28 18.47 9.51
N GLU A 35 -3.07 18.39 8.99
CA GLU A 35 -2.76 17.93 7.64
C GLU A 35 -1.52 17.03 7.70
N LEU A 36 -1.40 16.12 6.73
CA LEU A 36 -0.18 15.34 6.55
C LEU A 36 0.93 16.26 6.03
N SER A 37 2.16 16.03 6.51
CA SER A 37 3.30 16.76 5.97
C SER A 37 3.56 16.38 4.51
N PRO A 38 4.20 17.25 3.70
CA PRO A 38 4.60 16.88 2.34
C PRO A 38 5.43 15.59 2.29
N SER A 39 6.29 15.35 3.28
CA SER A 39 7.06 14.10 3.41
C SER A 39 6.20 12.87 3.68
N ASP A 40 5.14 13.01 4.49
CA ASP A 40 4.19 11.91 4.73
C ASP A 40 3.43 11.57 3.45
N VAL A 41 2.99 12.59 2.71
CA VAL A 41 2.31 12.42 1.42
C VAL A 41 3.22 11.75 0.40
N GLU A 42 4.46 12.22 0.27
CA GLU A 42 5.46 11.60 -0.62
C GLU A 42 5.71 10.14 -0.23
N HIS A 43 5.84 9.86 1.06
CA HIS A 43 6.04 8.49 1.56
C HIS A 43 4.85 7.59 1.21
N ILE A 44 3.61 8.05 1.43
CA ILE A 44 2.38 7.33 1.06
C ILE A 44 2.37 7.00 -0.44
N LEU A 45 2.67 7.98 -1.29
CA LEU A 45 2.72 7.77 -2.74
C LEU A 45 3.76 6.72 -3.13
N ARG A 46 4.94 6.77 -2.52
CA ARG A 46 6.03 5.83 -2.77
C ARG A 46 5.66 4.40 -2.37
N ILE A 47 5.20 4.18 -1.13
CA ILE A 47 4.84 2.83 -0.66
C ILE A 47 3.64 2.27 -1.44
N THR A 48 2.69 3.13 -1.82
CA THR A 48 1.54 2.73 -2.65
C THR A 48 2.02 2.28 -4.03
N SER A 49 2.89 3.06 -4.67
CA SER A 49 3.49 2.70 -5.96
C SER A 49 4.25 1.38 -5.87
N ASP A 50 5.03 1.17 -4.81
CA ASP A 50 5.79 -0.07 -4.58
C ASP A 50 4.85 -1.27 -4.43
N VAL A 51 3.80 -1.18 -3.63
CA VAL A 51 2.82 -2.26 -3.46
C VAL A 51 2.04 -2.51 -4.76
N VAL A 52 1.62 -1.46 -5.46
CA VAL A 52 0.99 -1.57 -6.78
C VAL A 52 1.93 -2.29 -7.75
N SER A 53 3.23 -1.97 -7.77
CA SER A 53 4.20 -2.65 -8.65
C SER A 53 4.38 -4.14 -8.34
N LYS A 54 4.19 -4.54 -7.07
CA LYS A 54 4.30 -5.93 -6.60
C LYS A 54 3.05 -6.76 -6.91
N ILE A 55 1.87 -6.15 -6.89
CA ILE A 55 0.59 -6.83 -7.22
C ILE A 55 0.25 -6.76 -8.72
N ARG A 56 0.72 -5.74 -9.44
CA ARG A 56 0.49 -5.52 -10.88
C ARG A 56 1.20 -6.49 -11.86
N PRO A 57 2.20 -7.33 -11.52
CA PRO A 57 2.81 -8.26 -12.48
C PRO A 57 1.85 -9.33 -13.03
N GLN A 58 0.55 -9.31 -12.68
CA GLN A 58 -0.48 -10.24 -13.19
C GLN A 58 -1.57 -9.61 -14.05
N LEU A 59 -1.56 -8.30 -14.31
CA LEU A 59 -2.50 -7.70 -15.27
C LEU A 59 -2.02 -7.80 -16.73
N LYS A 60 -0.96 -8.57 -17.00
CA LYS A 60 -0.57 -9.01 -18.34
C LYS A 60 -1.12 -10.41 -18.58
N GLU A 61 -2.36 -10.45 -19.04
CA GLU A 61 -3.01 -11.43 -19.95
C GLU A 61 -4.54 -11.38 -19.75
N ILE A 62 -5.13 -10.22 -20.01
CA ILE A 62 -6.45 -10.18 -20.64
C ILE A 62 -6.24 -9.40 -21.94
N THR A 63 -5.62 -10.08 -22.89
CA THR A 63 -5.68 -9.68 -24.30
C THR A 63 -7.10 -10.00 -24.76
N VAL A 64 -7.90 -8.96 -25.02
CA VAL A 64 -9.11 -9.07 -25.84
C VAL A 64 -8.73 -8.76 -27.27
#